data_AF-A0A4U7ER93-F1
#
_entry.id   AF-A0A4U7ER93-F1
#
_cell.length_a   1.000
_cell.length_b   1.000
_cell.length_c   1.000
_cell.angle_alpha   90.00
_cell.angle_beta   90.00
_cell.angle_gamma   90.00
#
_symmetry.space_group_name_H-M   'P 1'
#
loop_
_entity.id
_entity.type
_entity.pdbx_description
1 polymer ?
#
loop_
_entity_poly.entity_id
_entity_poly.type
_entity_poly.pdbx_seq_one_letter_code
_entity_poly.pdbx_strand_id
1 'polypeptide(L)'
;MSENTQTDEQTFEAAEYADGTVTYPPHTVSPNGAERVGTIDLREHEGRVLTWTTSTATPPGVREPNTLAIVEFDMGEGYDGPPVRALGQIAEREPTGETFDVDIGDRVEPVYADELREPGAGIREPDSQEWDGFRFRPVEESVEA
;
A
#
# COMPACT_ATOMS: atom_id res chain seq x y z
N MET A 1 17.83 16.57 -7.83
CA MET A 1 18.38 15.67 -6.81
C MET A 1 17.31 15.59 -5.74
N SER A 2 16.35 14.68 -5.90
CA SER A 2 15.35 14.46 -4.87
C SER A 2 15.98 13.46 -3.91
N GLU A 3 16.37 13.93 -2.73
CA GLU A 3 16.84 13.08 -1.66
C GLU A 3 15.66 12.21 -1.22
N ASN A 4 15.81 10.89 -1.43
CA ASN A 4 14.87 9.86 -0.98
C ASN A 4 14.89 9.85 0.56
N THR A 5 14.18 10.79 1.16
CA THR A 5 14.06 10.93 2.61
C THR A 5 12.89 10.06 3.00
N GLN A 6 13.17 8.79 3.28
CA GLN A 6 12.25 7.93 3.98
C GLN A 6 12.07 8.53 5.39
N THR A 7 11.15 9.46 5.54
CA THR A 7 10.83 10.02 6.84
C THR A 7 9.99 8.99 7.59
N ASP A 8 10.38 8.64 8.81
CA ASP A 8 9.60 7.77 9.70
C ASP A 8 8.21 8.36 10.08
N GLU A 9 7.80 9.47 9.46
CA GLU A 9 6.63 10.27 9.83
C GLU A 9 5.32 9.81 9.15
N GLN A 10 5.37 9.25 7.92
CA GLN A 10 4.16 8.83 7.22
C GLN A 10 3.71 7.44 7.69
N THR A 11 2.50 7.36 8.22
CA THR A 11 1.91 6.11 8.73
C THR A 11 0.98 5.49 7.70
N PHE A 12 0.96 4.15 7.61
CA PHE A 12 0.00 3.47 6.73
C PHE A 12 -1.28 3.16 7.50
N GLU A 13 -2.09 4.20 7.69
CA GLU A 13 -3.14 4.25 8.70
C GLU A 13 -4.35 3.32 8.43
N ALA A 14 -4.63 2.41 9.36
CA ALA A 14 -5.91 1.73 9.50
C ALA A 14 -6.67 2.21 10.75
N ALA A 15 -8.00 2.14 10.74
CA ALA A 15 -8.83 2.54 11.88
C ALA A 15 -9.20 1.33 12.75
N GLU A 16 -9.07 1.48 14.07
CA GLU A 16 -9.56 0.53 15.08
C GLU A 16 -10.86 1.04 15.71
N TYR A 17 -11.80 0.14 15.95
CA TYR A 17 -13.13 0.45 16.48
C TYR A 17 -13.42 -0.23 17.81
N ALA A 18 -14.38 0.32 18.57
CA ALA A 18 -14.76 -0.18 19.90
C ALA A 18 -15.26 -1.64 19.91
N ASP A 19 -15.70 -2.18 18.76
CA ASP A 19 -16.10 -3.58 18.60
C ASP A 19 -14.92 -4.51 18.26
N GLY A 20 -13.69 -4.00 18.25
CA GLY A 20 -12.46 -4.72 17.92
C GLY A 20 -12.21 -4.90 16.42
N THR A 21 -13.10 -4.38 15.56
CA THR A 21 -12.85 -4.43 14.11
C THR A 21 -11.77 -3.45 13.71
N VAL A 22 -11.04 -3.78 12.65
CA VAL A 22 -10.07 -2.89 11.99
C VAL A 22 -10.46 -2.74 10.53
N THR A 23 -10.41 -1.51 10.01
CA THR A 23 -10.67 -1.27 8.58
C THR A 23 -9.60 -0.42 7.93
N TYR A 24 -9.30 -0.78 6.70
CA TYR A 24 -8.55 0.03 5.76
C TYR A 24 -9.37 0.20 4.47
N PRO A 25 -9.50 1.42 3.91
CA PRO A 25 -9.10 2.70 4.49
C PRO A 25 -9.85 3.05 5.80
N PRO A 26 -9.37 4.04 6.58
CA PRO A 26 -10.04 4.43 7.83
C PRO A 26 -11.37 5.13 7.56
N HIS A 27 -12.42 4.74 8.30
CA HIS A 27 -13.74 5.37 8.28
C HIS A 27 -14.13 5.93 9.65
N THR A 28 -15.07 6.87 9.70
CA THR A 28 -15.55 7.48 10.97
C THR A 28 -16.21 6.47 11.90
N VAL A 29 -16.87 5.46 11.34
CA VAL A 29 -17.56 4.38 12.06
C VAL A 29 -17.29 3.04 11.39
N SER A 30 -17.35 1.96 12.17
CA SER A 30 -17.16 0.60 11.66
C SER A 30 -18.34 0.18 10.77
N PRO A 31 -18.21 -0.90 9.99
CA PRO A 31 -19.33 -1.49 9.26
C PRO A 31 -20.52 -1.88 10.14
N ASN A 32 -20.29 -2.13 11.44
CA ASN A 32 -21.34 -2.44 12.43
C ASN A 32 -21.86 -1.20 13.17
N GLY A 33 -21.34 -0.01 12.85
CA GLY A 33 -21.71 1.25 13.49
C GLY A 33 -20.94 1.55 14.79
N ALA A 34 -19.87 0.81 15.11
CA ALA A 34 -19.04 1.09 16.27
C ALA A 34 -18.21 2.36 16.07
N GLU A 35 -17.95 3.08 17.16
CA GLU A 35 -17.12 4.28 17.15
C GLU A 35 -15.63 3.95 16.95
N ARG A 36 -14.92 4.82 16.24
CA ARG A 36 -13.45 4.72 16.10
C ARG A 36 -12.80 5.04 17.44
N VAL A 37 -11.93 4.16 17.90
CA VAL A 37 -11.20 4.29 19.17
C VAL A 37 -9.70 4.47 18.99
N GLY A 38 -9.18 4.16 17.80
CA GLY A 38 -7.75 4.20 17.56
C GLY A 38 -7.33 4.21 16.10
N THR A 39 -6.02 4.10 15.95
CA THR A 39 -5.28 4.01 14.69
C THR A 39 -4.26 2.89 14.85
N ILE A 40 -4.12 2.07 13.81
CA ILE A 40 -3.06 1.07 13.67
C ILE A 40 -2.21 1.45 12.46
N ASP A 41 -0.89 1.34 12.57
CA ASP A 41 0.02 1.51 11.43
C ASP A 41 0.29 0.15 10.77
N LEU A 42 -0.21 -0.03 9.55
CA LEU A 42 -0.06 -1.29 8.82
C LEU A 42 1.39 -1.62 8.43
N ARG A 43 2.32 -0.66 8.56
CA ARG A 43 3.76 -0.94 8.42
C ARG A 43 4.30 -1.88 9.49
N GLU A 44 3.65 -1.93 10.65
CA GLU A 44 4.03 -2.82 11.77
C GLU A 44 3.52 -4.26 11.57
N HIS A 45 2.76 -4.52 10.51
CA HIS A 45 2.13 -5.80 10.20
C HIS A 45 2.71 -6.42 8.92
N GLU A 46 2.90 -7.74 8.93
CA GLU A 46 3.31 -8.48 7.73
C GLU A 46 2.18 -8.48 6.71
N GLY A 47 2.47 -8.04 5.48
CA GLY A 47 1.54 -8.13 4.34
C GLY A 47 1.83 -9.35 3.47
N ARG A 48 0.78 -9.97 2.92
CA ARG A 48 0.88 -11.02 1.90
C ARG A 48 0.08 -10.68 0.65
N VAL A 49 0.66 -10.92 -0.52
CA VAL A 49 -0.03 -10.74 -1.79
C VAL A 49 -1.17 -11.75 -1.91
N LEU A 50 -2.41 -11.27 -1.88
CA LEU A 50 -3.60 -12.09 -2.09
C LEU A 50 -3.84 -12.35 -3.58
N THR A 51 -3.66 -11.31 -4.39
CA THR A 51 -3.73 -11.38 -5.86
C THR A 51 -3.10 -10.14 -6.47
N TRP A 52 -2.71 -10.22 -7.74
CA TRP A 52 -2.05 -9.13 -8.44
C TRP A 52 -2.39 -9.12 -9.93
N THR A 53 -2.12 -8.00 -10.59
CA THR A 53 -2.21 -7.84 -12.05
C THR A 53 -1.28 -6.74 -12.54
N THR A 54 -0.87 -6.80 -13.80
CA THR A 54 -0.10 -5.73 -14.45
C THR A 54 -0.95 -5.04 -15.50
N SER A 55 -1.18 -3.74 -15.30
CA SER A 55 -1.80 -2.88 -16.29
C SER A 55 -0.74 -2.38 -17.27
N THR A 56 -0.82 -2.79 -18.53
CA THR A 56 0.10 -2.40 -19.59
C THR A 56 -0.44 -1.29 -20.50
N ALA A 57 -1.62 -0.76 -20.20
CA ALA A 57 -2.30 0.30 -20.94
C ALA A 57 -2.96 1.25 -19.95
N THR A 58 -2.18 2.08 -19.26
CA THR A 58 -2.67 2.89 -18.16
C THR A 58 -3.21 4.23 -18.65
N PRO A 59 -4.17 4.84 -17.91
CA PRO A 59 -4.61 6.20 -18.20
C PRO A 59 -3.45 7.20 -18.05
N PRO A 60 -3.50 8.35 -18.76
CA PRO A 60 -2.49 9.39 -18.62
C PRO A 60 -2.27 9.83 -17.16
N GLY A 61 -1.01 9.96 -16.76
CA GLY A 61 -0.59 10.28 -15.39
C GLY A 61 -0.45 9.07 -14.47
N VAL A 62 -0.76 7.86 -14.94
CA VAL A 62 -0.45 6.61 -14.23
C VAL A 62 0.72 5.95 -14.97
N ARG A 63 1.77 5.58 -14.25
CA ARG A 63 2.96 4.91 -14.79
C ARG A 63 2.56 3.70 -15.65
N GLU A 64 3.30 3.43 -16.73
CA GLU A 64 3.08 2.26 -17.60
C GLU A 64 4.41 1.54 -17.83
N PRO A 65 4.51 0.22 -17.58
CA PRO A 65 3.50 -0.65 -16.96
C PRO A 65 3.28 -0.35 -15.47
N ASN A 66 2.16 -0.80 -14.91
CA ASN A 66 1.85 -0.66 -13.48
C ASN A 66 1.35 -1.97 -12.89
N THR A 67 2.19 -2.63 -12.08
CA THR A 67 1.80 -3.82 -11.32
C THR A 67 1.11 -3.41 -10.03
N LEU A 68 -0.10 -3.92 -9.84
CA LEU A 68 -0.98 -3.67 -8.70
C LEU A 68 -1.21 -4.97 -7.95
N ALA A 69 -1.21 -4.91 -6.62
CA ALA A 69 -1.51 -6.04 -5.75
C ALA A 69 -2.56 -5.68 -4.70
N ILE A 70 -3.40 -6.67 -4.38
CA ILE A 70 -4.19 -6.67 -3.16
C ILE A 70 -3.37 -7.41 -2.11
N VAL A 71 -3.07 -6.74 -1.01
CA VAL A 71 -2.29 -7.26 0.10
C VAL A 71 -3.21 -7.46 1.30
N GLU A 72 -3.15 -8.63 1.93
CA GLU A 72 -3.80 -8.92 3.21
C GLU A 72 -2.78 -8.86 4.34
N PHE A 73 -3.12 -8.17 5.43
CA PHE A 73 -2.24 -7.99 6.57
C PHE A 73 -2.54 -9.02 7.67
N ASP A 74 -1.48 -9.57 8.25
CA ASP A 74 -1.56 -10.39 9.46
C ASP A 74 -1.74 -9.49 10.69
N MET A 75 -2.96 -9.48 11.23
CA MET A 75 -3.33 -8.71 12.42
C MET A 75 -3.01 -9.45 13.74
N GLY A 76 -2.41 -10.64 13.68
CA GLY A 76 -2.01 -11.46 14.83
C GLY A 76 -3.09 -12.44 15.31
N GLU A 77 -2.66 -13.46 16.07
CA GLU A 77 -3.50 -14.59 16.51
C GLU A 77 -4.71 -14.20 17.40
N GLY A 78 -4.70 -13.00 17.98
CA GLY A 78 -5.78 -12.49 18.84
C GLY A 78 -6.84 -11.69 18.11
N TYR A 79 -6.71 -11.48 16.81
CA TYR A 79 -7.65 -10.69 16.02
C TYR A 79 -8.75 -11.56 15.41
N ASP A 80 -9.98 -11.36 15.88
CA ASP A 80 -11.18 -12.09 15.42
C ASP A 80 -12.02 -11.29 14.40
N GLY A 81 -11.52 -10.15 13.92
CA GLY A 81 -12.24 -9.29 12.98
C GLY A 81 -12.10 -9.71 11.50
N PRO A 82 -12.77 -9.00 10.58
CA PRO A 82 -12.62 -9.22 9.14
C PRO A 82 -11.18 -8.95 8.66
N PRO A 83 -10.72 -9.61 7.58
CA PRO A 83 -9.37 -9.41 7.06
C PRO A 83 -9.12 -7.95 6.64
N VAL A 84 -7.96 -7.42 7.02
CA VAL A 84 -7.53 -6.07 6.66
C VAL A 84 -6.73 -6.15 5.36
N ARG A 85 -7.21 -5.46 4.32
CA ARG A 85 -6.64 -5.54 2.97
C ARG A 85 -6.44 -4.17 2.37
N ALA A 86 -5.37 -4.01 1.60
CA ALA A 86 -5.08 -2.79 0.85
C ALA A 86 -4.77 -3.10 -0.61
N LEU A 87 -5.17 -2.19 -1.51
CA LEU A 87 -4.74 -2.19 -2.91
C LEU A 87 -3.61 -1.17 -3.07
N GLY A 88 -2.51 -1.58 -3.68
CA GLY A 88 -1.36 -0.71 -3.91
C GLY A 88 -0.52 -1.15 -5.10
N GLN A 89 0.39 -0.27 -5.51
CA GLN A 89 1.38 -0.56 -6.55
C GLN A 89 2.51 -1.39 -5.97
N ILE A 90 3.12 -2.25 -6.77
CA ILE A 90 4.41 -2.84 -6.44
C ILE A 90 5.50 -1.79 -6.64
N ALA A 91 6.46 -1.76 -5.71
CA ALA A 91 7.57 -0.83 -5.76
C ALA A 91 8.47 -1.09 -6.97
N GLU A 92 9.31 -0.11 -7.30
CA GLU A 92 10.33 -0.23 -8.33
C GLU A 92 11.71 -0.40 -7.67
N ARG A 93 12.59 -1.13 -8.33
CA ARG A 93 13.98 -1.31 -7.94
C ARG A 93 14.77 -0.08 -8.37
N GLU A 94 15.36 0.62 -7.41
CA GLU A 94 16.33 1.66 -7.72
C GLU A 94 17.70 1.03 -8.02
N PRO A 95 18.47 1.52 -9.02
CA PRO A 95 18.19 2.64 -9.91
C PRO A 95 17.57 2.23 -11.25
N THR A 96 17.17 0.95 -11.42
CA THR A 96 16.73 0.44 -12.72
C THR A 96 15.36 0.97 -13.12
N GLY A 97 14.51 1.32 -12.14
CA GLY A 97 13.12 1.68 -12.34
C GLY A 97 12.24 0.49 -12.73
N GLU A 98 12.76 -0.74 -12.61
CA GLU A 98 12.01 -1.95 -12.93
C GLU A 98 11.14 -2.36 -11.74
N THR A 99 9.86 -2.66 -11.98
CA THR A 99 8.95 -3.13 -10.93
C THR A 99 9.41 -4.49 -10.39
N PHE A 100 9.33 -4.71 -9.07
CA PHE A 100 9.57 -6.05 -8.52
C PHE A 100 8.58 -7.07 -9.08
N ASP A 101 9.05 -8.29 -9.32
CA ASP A 101 8.18 -9.44 -9.53
C ASP A 101 7.47 -9.81 -8.22
N VAL A 102 6.24 -10.30 -8.35
CA VAL A 102 5.43 -10.80 -7.23
C VAL A 102 4.58 -11.99 -7.66
N ASP A 103 4.40 -12.93 -6.75
CA ASP A 103 3.48 -14.04 -6.83
C ASP A 103 2.45 -14.02 -5.69
N ILE A 104 1.37 -14.80 -5.86
CA ILE A 104 0.36 -14.96 -4.79
C ILE A 104 1.00 -15.66 -3.59
N GLY A 105 0.88 -15.06 -2.41
CA GLY A 105 1.43 -15.54 -1.15
C GLY A 105 2.73 -14.87 -0.74
N ASP A 106 3.37 -14.12 -1.63
CA ASP A 106 4.62 -13.41 -1.35
C ASP A 106 4.44 -12.41 -0.22
N ARG A 107 5.45 -12.36 0.65
CA ARG A 107 5.51 -11.39 1.73
C ARG A 107 5.97 -10.04 1.20
N VAL A 108 5.25 -9.00 1.61
CA VAL A 108 5.53 -7.62 1.22
C VAL A 108 5.41 -6.70 2.43
N GLU A 109 6.14 -5.59 2.39
CA GLU A 109 6.04 -4.50 3.34
C GLU A 109 5.57 -3.21 2.63
N PRO A 110 4.78 -2.36 3.30
CA PRO A 110 4.46 -1.04 2.79
C PRO A 110 5.69 -0.13 2.82
N VAL A 111 6.03 0.47 1.68
CA VAL A 111 7.09 1.47 1.56
C VAL A 111 6.50 2.78 1.06
N TYR A 112 6.87 3.88 1.71
CA TYR A 112 6.44 5.21 1.30
C TYR A 112 7.05 5.59 -0.06
N ALA A 113 6.28 6.29 -0.88
CA ALA A 113 6.70 6.86 -2.14
C ALA A 113 6.13 8.27 -2.24
N ASP A 114 7.01 9.26 -2.46
CA ASP A 114 6.62 10.68 -2.63
C ASP A 114 5.70 10.90 -3.83
N GLU A 115 5.70 9.96 -4.79
CA GLU A 115 4.97 10.10 -6.03
C GLU A 115 4.49 8.75 -6.57
N LEU A 116 3.21 8.45 -6.41
CA LEU A 116 2.52 7.28 -6.98
C LEU A 116 2.12 7.47 -8.44
N ARG A 117 2.02 8.73 -8.90
CA ARG A 117 1.58 9.12 -10.25
C ARG A 117 2.40 10.28 -10.78
N GLU A 118 2.59 10.35 -12.09
CA GLU A 118 3.32 11.45 -12.73
C GLU A 118 2.48 12.74 -12.75
N PRO A 119 2.83 13.77 -11.96
CA PRO A 119 2.12 15.03 -11.92
C PRO A 119 2.28 15.75 -13.26
N GLY A 120 1.18 16.19 -13.86
CA GLY A 120 1.17 16.91 -15.14
C GLY A 120 1.01 16.05 -16.40
N ALA A 121 1.12 14.72 -16.31
CA ALA A 121 0.71 13.81 -17.39
C ALA A 121 -0.79 13.45 -17.32
N GLY A 122 -1.44 13.71 -16.17
CA GLY A 122 -2.86 13.48 -15.95
C GLY A 122 -3.76 14.67 -16.31
N ILE A 123 -5.08 14.45 -16.27
CA ILE A 123 -6.10 15.49 -16.51
C ILE A 123 -6.37 16.40 -15.30
N ARG A 124 -5.80 16.08 -14.13
CA ARG A 124 -5.96 16.86 -12.90
C ARG A 124 -4.91 17.96 -12.84
N GLU A 125 -5.29 19.05 -12.17
CA GLU A 125 -4.36 20.13 -11.88
C GLU A 125 -3.25 19.60 -10.93
N PRO A 126 -1.96 19.77 -11.24
CA PRO A 126 -0.86 19.14 -10.50
C PRO A 126 -0.83 19.41 -9.00
N ASP A 127 -1.16 20.62 -8.57
CA ASP A 127 -1.10 21.04 -7.16
C ASP A 127 -2.44 20.78 -6.41
N SER A 128 -3.44 20.20 -7.08
CA SER A 128 -4.78 19.98 -6.50
C SER A 128 -4.83 18.91 -5.41
N GLN A 129 -3.79 18.08 -5.29
CA GLN A 129 -3.67 17.02 -4.32
C GLN A 129 -2.22 16.62 -4.15
N GLU A 130 -1.93 15.99 -3.02
CA GLU A 130 -0.68 15.26 -2.83
C GLU A 130 -0.74 13.96 -3.67
N TRP A 131 0.41 13.53 -4.16
CA TRP A 131 0.54 12.37 -5.05
C TRP A 131 1.32 11.23 -4.39
N ASP A 132 1.69 11.39 -3.14
CA ASP A 132 2.42 10.42 -2.35
C ASP A 132 1.50 9.30 -1.84
N GLY A 133 2.13 8.29 -1.24
CA GLY A 133 1.44 7.23 -0.52
C GLY A 133 2.33 6.00 -0.40
N PHE A 134 1.71 4.83 -0.33
CA PHE A 134 2.43 3.57 -0.12
C PHE A 134 2.42 2.67 -1.35
N ARG A 135 3.57 2.07 -1.62
CA ARG A 135 3.74 0.91 -2.51
C ARG A 135 4.08 -0.32 -1.68
N PHE A 136 4.07 -1.49 -2.30
CA PHE A 136 4.45 -2.74 -1.67
C PHE A 136 5.79 -3.22 -2.20
N ARG A 137 6.74 -3.49 -1.29
CA ARG A 137 8.04 -4.06 -1.62
C ARG A 137 8.10 -5.49 -1.09
N PRO A 138 8.48 -6.49 -1.90
CA PRO A 138 8.77 -7.84 -1.41
C PRO A 138 9.88 -7.82 -0.36
N VAL A 139 9.69 -8.55 0.75
CA VAL A 139 10.67 -8.61 1.86
C VAL A 139 11.71 -9.72 1.70
N GLU A 140 11.41 -10.72 0.86
CA GLU A 140 12.31 -11.86 0.58
C GLU A 140 12.96 -11.68 -0.80
N GLU A 141 14.07 -10.96 -0.86
CA GLU A 141 14.98 -11.00 -2.02
C GLU A 141 16.16 -11.94 -1.76
N SER A 142 15.95 -13.26 -1.76
CA SER A 142 17.01 -14.28 -1.73
C SER A 142 16.38 -15.65 -2.04
N VAL A 143 16.71 -16.48 -3.04
CA VAL A 143 17.86 -16.67 -3.94
C VAL A 143 17.31 -17.45 -5.15
N GLU A 144 17.64 -17.06 -6.39
CA GLU A 144 17.52 -17.98 -7.54
C GLU A 144 18.29 -19.27 -7.24
N ALA A 145 17.60 -20.41 -7.18
CA ALA A 145 18.20 -21.73 -7.08
C ALA A 145 18.61 -22.30 -8.45
#